data_AF-A0A3M7TB67-F1
#
_entry.id   AF-A0A3M7TB67-F1
#
_cell.length_a   1.000
_cell.length_b   1.000
_cell.length_c   1.000
_cell.angle_alpha   90.00
_cell.angle_beta   90.00
_cell.angle_gamma   90.00
#
_symmetry.space_group_name_H-M   'P 1'
#
loop_
_entity.id
_entity.type
_entity.pdbx_description
1 polymer ?
#
loop_
_entity_poly.entity_id
_entity_poly.type
_entity_poly.pdbx_seq_one_letter_code
_entity_poly.pdbx_strand_id
1 'polypeptide(L)'
;MEKILLFLSLSCGLHGFSQLIQIPVYASISSQPAQPGSEVAKLLDGDNATIYPSKWSQNGIPDEVKFYFTSNVASIKKLIYTPRQSDGTNGIWTNVSISYISYSTQTAPNTFISVSNNLIWPANAQDKEVVFPLIIQENIFFLLISC
;
A
#
# COMPACT_ATOMS: atom_id res chain seq x y z
N MET A 1 0.70 -51.62 44.07
CA MET A 1 1.65 -50.68 43.42
C MET A 1 1.03 -50.29 42.09
N GLU A 2 0.24 -49.22 42.10
CA GLU A 2 -0.49 -48.72 40.94
C GLU A 2 0.47 -47.85 40.10
N LYS A 3 0.75 -48.24 38.85
CA LYS A 3 1.61 -47.47 37.94
C LYS A 3 0.73 -46.52 37.13
N ILE A 4 0.76 -45.23 37.48
CA ILE A 4 0.12 -44.15 36.72
C ILE A 4 0.97 -43.91 35.46
N LEU A 5 0.42 -44.25 34.30
CA LEU A 5 1.03 -44.01 32.99
C LEU A 5 0.63 -42.60 32.52
N LEU A 6 1.54 -41.63 32.67
CA LEU A 6 1.37 -40.27 32.16
C LEU A 6 1.61 -40.24 30.64
N PHE A 7 0.54 -40.17 29.86
CA PHE A 7 0.61 -39.84 28.44
C PHE A 7 0.83 -38.32 28.30
N LEU A 8 2.06 -37.91 28.03
CA LEU A 8 2.40 -36.54 27.67
C LEU A 8 2.02 -36.33 26.19
N SER A 9 0.81 -35.83 25.92
CA SER A 9 0.43 -35.39 24.58
C SER A 9 1.19 -34.11 24.23
N LEU A 10 2.24 -34.25 23.43
CA LEU A 10 2.98 -33.14 22.86
C LEU A 10 2.10 -32.47 21.79
N SER A 11 1.24 -31.54 22.20
CA SER A 11 0.54 -30.65 21.27
C SER A 11 1.55 -29.66 20.69
N CYS A 12 2.20 -30.04 19.59
CA CYS A 12 2.95 -29.11 18.77
C CYS A 12 1.96 -28.13 18.15
N GLY A 13 1.78 -26.98 18.80
CA GLY A 13 0.99 -25.88 18.26
C GLY A 13 1.63 -25.38 16.97
N LEU A 14 1.04 -25.75 15.83
CA LEU A 14 1.27 -25.12 14.54
C LEU A 14 0.83 -23.66 14.65
N HIS A 15 1.72 -22.80 15.11
CA HIS A 15 1.58 -21.37 14.92
C HIS A 15 1.85 -21.12 13.44
N GLY A 16 0.77 -21.00 12.65
CA GLY A 16 0.88 -20.53 11.27
C GLY A 16 1.56 -19.17 11.28
N PHE A 17 2.80 -19.10 10.82
CA PHE A 17 3.48 -17.83 10.58
C PHE A 17 2.76 -17.12 9.44
N SER A 18 2.00 -16.08 9.77
CA SER A 18 1.49 -15.16 8.75
C SER A 18 2.66 -14.32 8.24
N GLN A 19 3.00 -14.49 6.95
CA GLN A 19 4.06 -13.74 6.29
C GLN A 19 3.43 -12.57 5.53
N LEU A 20 4.00 -11.37 5.65
CA LEU A 20 3.64 -10.24 4.80
C LEU A 20 4.31 -10.42 3.44
N ILE A 21 3.51 -10.52 2.39
CA ILE A 21 3.98 -10.59 1.01
C ILE A 21 3.63 -9.29 0.28
N GLN A 22 4.45 -8.91 -0.70
CA GLN A 22 4.09 -7.84 -1.62
C GLN A 22 2.93 -8.32 -2.49
N ILE A 23 1.84 -7.55 -2.49
CA ILE A 23 0.66 -7.86 -3.29
C ILE A 23 0.86 -7.27 -4.70
N PRO A 24 0.61 -8.05 -5.77
CA PRO A 24 0.66 -7.53 -7.13
C PRO A 24 -0.47 -6.51 -7.34
N VAL A 25 -0.08 -5.31 -7.74
CA VAL A 25 -0.99 -4.26 -8.22
C VAL A 25 -1.19 -4.47 -9.72
N TYR A 26 -2.45 -4.52 -10.17
CA TYR A 26 -2.80 -4.74 -11.57
C TYR A 26 -2.60 -3.48 -12.42
N ALA A 27 -2.94 -2.31 -11.88
CA ALA A 27 -2.81 -1.04 -12.58
C ALA A 27 -2.65 0.12 -11.60
N SER A 28 -2.00 1.20 -12.03
CA SER A 28 -2.00 2.48 -11.35
C SER A 28 -2.40 3.62 -12.30
N ILE A 29 -3.09 4.62 -11.77
CA ILE A 29 -3.36 5.88 -12.46
C ILE A 29 -3.07 7.04 -11.52
N SER A 30 -2.57 8.14 -12.07
CA SER A 30 -2.40 9.42 -11.36
C SER A 30 -3.30 10.48 -11.99
N SER A 31 -3.76 11.44 -11.18
CA SER A 31 -4.46 12.62 -11.67
C SER A 31 -3.52 13.65 -12.32
N GLN A 32 -2.21 13.55 -12.05
CA GLN A 32 -1.18 14.39 -12.64
C GLN A 32 -0.56 13.71 -13.86
N PRO A 33 -0.24 14.48 -14.93
CA PRO A 33 0.54 13.95 -16.02
C PRO A 33 1.97 13.65 -15.57
N ALA A 34 2.45 12.46 -15.90
CA ALA A 34 3.82 12.05 -15.66
C ALA A 34 4.82 12.82 -16.54
N GLN A 35 6.05 12.93 -16.06
CA GLN A 35 7.19 13.22 -16.93
C GLN A 35 7.33 12.07 -17.96
N PRO A 36 7.48 12.36 -19.27
CA PRO A 36 7.64 11.31 -20.28
C PRO A 36 8.79 10.34 -19.97
N GLY A 37 8.52 9.04 -20.02
CA GLY A 37 9.48 7.98 -19.68
C GLY A 37 9.54 7.64 -18.18
N SER A 38 8.72 8.29 -17.35
CA SER A 38 8.63 8.05 -15.92
C SER A 38 7.18 7.97 -15.47
N GLU A 39 6.39 7.19 -16.23
CA GLU A 39 4.95 6.98 -16.02
C GLU A 39 4.64 6.40 -14.63
N VAL A 40 3.40 6.57 -14.16
CA VAL A 40 2.94 6.11 -12.82
C VAL A 40 3.14 4.61 -12.58
N ALA A 41 3.28 3.80 -13.64
CA ALA A 41 3.62 2.39 -13.55
C ALA A 41 5.01 2.11 -12.96
N LYS A 42 5.93 3.10 -12.98
CA LYS A 42 7.24 3.03 -12.32
C LYS A 42 7.16 2.87 -10.80
N LEU A 43 6.03 3.22 -10.19
CA LEU A 43 5.78 2.91 -8.77
C LEU A 43 5.64 1.41 -8.48
N LEU A 44 5.45 0.58 -9.52
CA LEU A 44 5.07 -0.82 -9.41
C LEU A 44 6.09 -1.80 -10.02
N ASP A 45 7.17 -1.31 -10.64
CA ASP A 45 8.10 -2.16 -11.38
C ASP A 45 9.16 -2.85 -10.51
N GLY A 46 9.19 -2.52 -9.21
CA GLY A 46 10.11 -3.12 -8.23
C GLY A 46 11.55 -2.62 -8.34
N ASP A 47 11.81 -1.58 -9.16
CA ASP A 47 13.13 -0.99 -9.31
C ASP A 47 13.20 0.38 -8.61
N ASN A 48 13.87 0.43 -7.46
CA ASN A 48 14.08 1.65 -6.67
C ASN A 48 14.92 2.72 -7.39
N ALA A 49 15.57 2.40 -8.51
CA ALA A 49 16.25 3.38 -9.35
C ALA A 49 15.30 4.13 -10.29
N THR A 50 14.10 3.58 -10.54
CA THR A 50 13.06 4.27 -11.30
C THR A 50 12.11 5.00 -10.36
N ILE A 51 11.53 6.10 -10.85
CA ILE A 51 10.61 6.92 -10.07
C ILE A 51 9.44 7.36 -10.94
N TYR A 52 8.33 7.71 -10.30
CA TYR A 52 7.26 8.48 -10.90
C TYR A 52 7.34 9.93 -10.39
N PRO A 53 7.68 10.89 -11.26
CA PRO A 53 7.43 12.29 -11.04
C PRO A 53 6.29 12.79 -11.95
N SER A 54 5.48 13.71 -11.42
CA SER A 54 4.67 14.58 -12.27
C SER A 54 5.56 15.44 -13.17
N LYS A 55 4.99 15.99 -14.25
CA LYS A 55 5.72 16.86 -15.19
C LYS A 55 6.45 17.99 -14.47
N TRP A 56 7.74 18.13 -14.74
CA TRP A 56 8.57 19.16 -14.08
C TRP A 56 8.20 20.60 -14.44
N SER A 57 7.48 20.79 -15.55
CA SER A 57 7.07 22.11 -16.04
C SER A 57 5.80 22.67 -15.40
N GLN A 58 5.23 21.99 -14.39
CA GLN A 58 4.00 22.40 -13.73
C GLN A 58 4.03 22.12 -12.23
N ASN A 59 3.05 22.64 -11.50
CA ASN A 59 2.81 22.22 -10.13
C ASN A 59 2.22 20.80 -10.12
N GLY A 60 2.91 19.89 -9.41
CA GLY A 60 2.56 18.48 -9.34
C GLY A 60 1.66 18.10 -8.16
N ILE A 61 1.28 19.05 -7.31
CA ILE A 61 0.44 18.81 -6.13
C ILE A 61 -0.81 19.73 -6.20
N PRO A 62 -2.01 19.24 -5.88
CA PRO A 62 -2.32 17.90 -5.38
C PRO A 62 -2.18 16.82 -6.45
N ASP A 63 -1.66 15.65 -6.07
CA ASP A 63 -1.69 14.44 -6.89
C ASP A 63 -2.58 13.40 -6.21
N GLU A 64 -3.34 12.69 -7.02
CA GLU A 64 -4.20 11.59 -6.61
C GLU A 64 -3.77 10.34 -7.36
N VAL A 65 -3.19 9.36 -6.66
CA VAL A 65 -2.78 8.08 -7.24
C VAL A 65 -3.71 6.96 -6.79
N LYS A 66 -4.28 6.26 -7.76
CA LYS A 66 -5.15 5.09 -7.58
C LYS A 66 -4.41 3.83 -7.97
N PHE A 67 -4.38 2.85 -7.07
CA PHE A 67 -3.81 1.52 -7.33
C PHE A 67 -4.91 0.48 -7.36
N TYR A 68 -5.03 -0.30 -8.43
CA TYR A 68 -6.06 -1.32 -8.62
C TYR A 68 -5.51 -2.72 -8.35
N PHE A 69 -6.26 -3.50 -7.59
CA PHE A 69 -5.91 -4.88 -7.25
C PHE A 69 -6.81 -5.88 -7.98
N THR A 70 -6.28 -7.07 -8.27
CA THR A 70 -7.10 -8.17 -8.83
C THR A 70 -7.97 -8.80 -7.75
N SER A 71 -8.93 -9.62 -8.18
CA SER A 71 -9.82 -10.35 -7.27
C SER A 71 -9.18 -11.49 -6.48
N ASN A 72 -7.90 -11.77 -6.72
CA ASN A 72 -7.15 -12.77 -5.97
C ASN A 72 -6.48 -12.17 -4.72
N VAL A 73 -6.57 -10.86 -4.52
CA VAL A 73 -6.04 -10.19 -3.33
C VAL A 73 -7.03 -10.36 -2.19
N ALA A 74 -6.79 -11.34 -1.33
CA ALA A 74 -7.70 -11.62 -0.20
C ALA A 74 -7.64 -10.53 0.89
N SER A 75 -6.48 -9.92 1.09
CA SER A 75 -6.36 -8.80 2.03
C SER A 75 -5.11 -7.94 1.88
N ILE A 76 -5.17 -6.72 2.42
CA ILE A 76 -4.04 -5.80 2.53
C ILE A 76 -3.89 -5.37 4.00
N LYS A 77 -2.66 -5.46 4.54
CA LYS A 77 -2.34 -5.10 5.92
C LYS A 77 -1.47 -3.85 6.06
N LYS A 78 -0.62 -3.57 5.08
CA LYS A 78 0.36 -2.50 5.14
C LYS A 78 0.57 -1.88 3.76
N LEU A 79 0.76 -0.58 3.74
CA LEU A 79 1.37 0.16 2.63
C LEU A 79 2.79 0.55 3.01
N ILE A 80 3.70 0.40 2.05
CA ILE A 80 5.04 0.98 2.10
C ILE A 80 5.16 1.93 0.90
N TYR A 81 5.53 3.17 1.15
CA TYR A 81 5.95 4.14 0.15
C TYR A 81 7.46 4.30 0.28
N THR A 82 8.18 3.93 -0.78
CA THR A 82 9.62 4.15 -0.91
C THR A 82 9.84 5.43 -1.71
N PRO A 83 10.29 6.52 -1.07
CA PRO A 83 10.63 7.74 -1.79
C PRO A 83 11.81 7.51 -2.74
N ARG A 84 12.05 8.45 -3.66
CA ARG A 84 13.25 8.41 -4.51
C ARG A 84 14.53 8.20 -3.67
N GLN A 85 15.40 7.31 -4.15
CA GLN A 85 16.64 6.95 -3.44
C GLN A 85 17.87 7.79 -3.86
N SER A 86 17.76 8.53 -4.97
CA SER A 86 18.76 9.50 -5.41
C SER A 86 18.73 10.78 -4.57
N ASP A 87 19.83 11.53 -4.55
CA ASP A 87 19.96 12.79 -3.80
C ASP A 87 18.84 13.81 -4.05
N GLY A 88 18.35 14.41 -2.96
CA GLY A 88 17.33 15.48 -2.96
C GLY A 88 15.96 15.05 -2.41
N THR A 89 15.17 16.04 -1.97
CA THR A 89 13.85 15.83 -1.35
C THR A 89 12.68 16.22 -2.26
N ASN A 90 12.97 16.75 -3.45
CA ASN A 90 11.95 17.17 -4.41
C ASN A 90 11.11 15.98 -4.86
N GLY A 91 9.78 16.13 -4.78
CA GLY A 91 8.82 15.12 -5.16
C GLY A 91 8.50 14.10 -4.06
N ILE A 92 9.12 14.18 -2.87
CA ILE A 92 8.75 13.31 -1.76
C ILE A 92 7.40 13.75 -1.19
N TRP A 93 6.41 12.85 -1.20
CA TRP A 93 5.12 13.08 -0.54
C TRP A 93 5.30 13.17 0.99
N THR A 94 4.83 14.26 1.58
CA THR A 94 5.01 14.56 3.01
C THR A 94 3.70 14.85 3.74
N ASN A 95 2.65 15.28 3.04
CA ASN A 95 1.29 15.35 3.57
C ASN A 95 0.44 14.41 2.72
N VAL A 96 -0.14 13.38 3.34
CA VAL A 96 -0.79 12.30 2.60
C VAL A 96 -2.10 11.90 3.27
N SER A 97 -3.17 11.85 2.47
CA SER A 97 -4.40 11.14 2.82
C SER A 97 -4.41 9.77 2.13
N ILE A 98 -4.86 8.75 2.84
CA ILE A 98 -4.98 7.38 2.34
C ILE A 98 -6.40 6.89 2.57
N SER A 99 -7.00 6.38 1.50
CA SER A 99 -8.34 5.79 1.53
C SER A 99 -8.40 4.53 0.67
N TYR A 100 -9.38 3.68 0.93
CA TYR A 100 -9.66 2.50 0.11
C TYR A 100 -11.15 2.37 -0.23
N ILE A 101 -11.44 1.61 -1.27
CA ILE A 101 -12.81 1.17 -1.62
C ILE A 101 -12.84 -0.36 -1.57
N SER A 102 -13.88 -0.93 -0.97
CA SER A 102 -14.13 -2.37 -0.91
C SER A 102 -15.38 -2.73 -1.72
N TYR A 103 -15.41 -3.90 -2.34
CA TYR A 103 -16.51 -4.39 -3.18
C TYR A 103 -17.88 -4.46 -2.45
N SER A 104 -17.90 -4.43 -1.11
CA SER A 104 -19.15 -4.28 -0.32
C SER A 104 -19.87 -2.95 -0.58
N THR A 105 -19.17 -1.96 -1.14
CA THR A 105 -19.75 -0.68 -1.57
C THR A 105 -20.00 -0.65 -3.08
N GLN A 106 -20.18 -1.78 -3.77
CA GLN A 106 -20.49 -1.81 -5.21
C GLN A 106 -21.71 -0.98 -5.63
N THR A 107 -22.66 -0.76 -4.70
CA THR A 107 -23.77 0.17 -4.91
C THR A 107 -23.35 1.65 -4.89
N ALA A 108 -22.10 1.94 -4.49
CA ALA A 108 -21.45 3.23 -4.43
C ALA A 108 -19.92 3.12 -4.69
N PRO A 109 -19.46 2.89 -5.94
CA PRO A 109 -18.04 2.73 -6.29
C PRO A 109 -17.18 4.00 -6.05
N ASN A 110 -17.78 5.07 -5.54
CA ASN A 110 -17.14 6.34 -5.22
C ASN A 110 -17.10 6.62 -3.71
N THR A 111 -17.49 5.65 -2.86
CA THR A 111 -17.41 5.82 -1.40
C THR A 111 -16.06 5.35 -0.89
N PHE A 112 -15.21 6.31 -0.54
CA PHE A 112 -13.90 6.08 0.03
C PHE A 112 -13.98 5.92 1.55
N ILE A 113 -13.38 4.86 2.08
CA ILE A 113 -13.17 4.67 3.51
C ILE A 113 -11.77 5.20 3.84
N SER A 114 -11.72 6.25 4.64
CA SER A 114 -10.46 6.84 5.09
C SER A 114 -9.69 5.89 6.00
N VAL A 115 -8.42 5.66 5.69
CA VAL A 115 -7.43 5.10 6.61
C VAL A 115 -6.84 6.22 7.45
N SER A 116 -6.46 7.32 6.80
CA SER A 116 -5.94 8.53 7.44
C SER A 116 -6.15 9.73 6.51
N ASN A 117 -6.42 10.91 7.09
CA ASN A 117 -6.75 12.12 6.34
C ASN A 117 -5.65 13.19 6.38
N ASN A 118 -4.52 12.92 7.04
CA ASN A 118 -3.40 13.87 7.17
C ASN A 118 -2.15 13.19 7.78
N LEU A 119 -1.56 12.22 7.06
CA LEU A 119 -0.28 11.63 7.44
C LEU A 119 0.84 12.60 7.09
N ILE A 120 1.54 13.07 8.12
CA ILE A 120 2.73 13.90 7.96
C ILE A 120 3.98 13.02 8.03
N TRP A 121 4.74 12.98 6.93
CA TRP A 121 5.98 12.24 6.81
C TRP A 121 7.20 13.17 6.70
N PRO A 122 8.34 12.78 7.28
CA PRO A 122 9.59 13.49 7.07
C PRO A 122 10.00 13.52 5.58
N ALA A 123 10.50 14.66 5.11
CA ALA A 123 11.04 14.83 3.76
C ALA A 123 12.43 14.17 3.64
N ASN A 124 12.48 12.84 3.67
CA ASN A 124 13.70 12.04 3.54
C ASN A 124 13.45 10.76 2.74
N ALA A 125 14.52 10.09 2.31
CA ALA A 125 14.47 8.89 1.47
C ALA A 125 14.11 7.60 2.21
N GLN A 126 13.86 7.65 3.53
CA GLN A 126 13.48 6.47 4.30
C GLN A 126 12.09 5.98 3.87
N ASP A 127 11.86 4.67 3.93
CA ASP A 127 10.53 4.12 3.69
C ASP A 127 9.50 4.74 4.65
N LYS A 128 8.31 4.98 4.11
CA LYS A 128 7.15 5.46 4.87
C LYS A 128 6.14 4.34 4.94
N GLU A 129 5.72 3.99 6.14
CA GLU A 129 4.83 2.86 6.36
C GLU A 129 3.48 3.30 6.92
N VAL A 130 2.42 2.60 6.48
CA VAL A 130 1.08 2.72 7.04
C VAL A 130 0.53 1.33 7.27
N VAL A 131 0.30 1.00 8.54
CA VAL A 131 -0.35 -0.26 8.94
C VAL A 131 -1.84 -0.02 9.03
N PHE A 132 -2.63 -0.83 8.34
CA PHE A 132 -4.08 -0.72 8.39
C PHE A 132 -4.62 -1.33 9.69
N PRO A 133 -5.50 -0.61 10.42
CA PRO A 133 -5.99 -1.03 11.73
C PRO A 133 -6.83 -2.30 11.64
N LEU A 134 -7.58 -2.46 10.55
CA LEU A 134 -8.27 -3.68 10.17
C LEU A 134 -7.59 -4.26 8.95
N ILE A 135 -7.55 -5.60 8.86
CA ILE A 135 -7.21 -6.27 7.61
C ILE A 135 -8.31 -5.90 6.64
N ILE A 136 -7.96 -5.21 5.56
CA ILE A 136 -8.92 -4.88 4.51
C ILE A 136 -9.22 -6.20 3.79
N GLN A 137 -10.42 -6.75 3.97
CA GLN A 137 -10.90 -8.01 3.35
C GLN A 137 -11.83 -7.69 2.17
N GLU A 138 -11.87 -8.57 1.14
CA GLU A 138 -12.70 -8.56 -0.10
C GLU A 138 -11.94 -8.59 -1.47
N ASN A 139 -12.68 -8.80 -2.56
CA ASN A 139 -12.17 -9.21 -3.88
C ASN A 139 -11.99 -8.09 -4.93
N ILE A 140 -12.14 -6.80 -4.62
CA ILE A 140 -11.66 -5.70 -5.48
C ILE A 140 -11.35 -4.51 -4.57
N PHE A 141 -10.11 -4.02 -4.65
CA PHE A 141 -9.69 -2.81 -3.96
C PHE A 141 -9.08 -1.83 -4.93
N PHE A 142 -9.24 -0.55 -4.62
CA PHE A 142 -8.24 0.41 -5.00
C PHE A 142 -7.86 1.31 -3.85
N LEU A 143 -6.58 1.65 -3.82
CA LEU A 143 -5.99 2.52 -2.83
C LEU A 143 -5.83 3.91 -3.44
N LEU A 144 -6.36 4.91 -2.75
CA LEU A 144 -6.20 6.32 -3.08
C LEU A 144 -5.12 6.93 -2.19
N ILE A 145 -4.13 7.58 -2.81
CA ILE A 145 -3.14 8.41 -2.13
C ILE A 145 -3.30 9.84 -2.65
N SER A 146 -3.59 10.78 -1.76
CA SER A 146 -3.75 12.20 -2.10
C SER A 146 -2.79 13.05 -1.29
N CYS A 147 -2.06 13.98 -1.93
CA CYS A 147 -1.17 14.94 -1.27
C CYS A 147 -1.57 16.39 -1.46
#